data_AF-A0A814RB76-F1
#
_entry.id   AF-A0A814RB76-F1
#
_cell.length_a   1.000
_cell.length_b   1.000
_cell.length_c   1.000
_cell.angle_alpha   90.00
_cell.angle_beta   90.00
_cell.angle_gamma   90.00
#
_symmetry.space_group_name_H-M   'P 1'
#
loop_
_entity.id
_entity.type
_entity.pdbx_description
1 polymer ?
#
loop_
_entity_poly.entity_id
_entity_poly.type
_entity_poly.pdbx_seq_one_letter_code
_entity_poly.pdbx_strand_id
1 'polypeptide(L)'
;MKFELLPNEILLDYFGYFNALDLFYAYDGLNYRLNKLIRILPLHLNFQYANKSKFGEFCRTMSLNEELKNQIYSLHLSNQETDFQIKLHI
;
A
#
# COMPACT_ATOMS: atom_id res chain seq x y z
N MET A 1 9.56 14.06 -19.50
CA MET A 1 10.46 13.49 -18.47
C MET A 1 10.15 12.01 -18.31
N LYS A 2 11.16 11.14 -18.19
CA LYS A 2 10.93 9.73 -17.84
C LYS A 2 10.97 9.60 -16.32
N PHE A 3 9.85 9.19 -15.73
CA PHE A 3 9.73 8.97 -14.28
C PHE A 3 10.82 8.02 -13.75
N GLU A 4 11.15 7.01 -14.54
CA GLU A 4 12.18 6.01 -14.25
C GLU A 4 13.61 6.57 -14.11
N LEU A 5 13.86 7.78 -14.60
CA LEU A 5 15.16 8.45 -14.51
C LEU A 5 15.29 9.36 -13.28
N LEU A 6 14.21 9.54 -12.51
CA LEU A 6 14.27 10.33 -11.28
C LEU A 6 15.23 9.67 -10.28
N PRO A 7 15.96 10.46 -9.46
CA PRO A 7 16.76 9.93 -8.35
C PRO A 7 15.90 9.16 -7.33
N ASN A 8 16.53 8.25 -6.57
CA ASN A 8 15.82 7.43 -5.58
C ASN A 8 15.16 8.30 -4.51
N GLU A 9 15.82 9.37 -4.10
CA GLU A 9 15.37 10.31 -3.07
C GLU A 9 14.06 10.97 -3.49
N ILE A 10 13.98 11.42 -4.74
CA ILE A 10 12.77 12.05 -5.30
C ILE A 10 11.63 11.04 -5.42
N LEU A 11 11.93 9.80 -5.81
CA LEU A 11 10.93 8.73 -5.88
C LEU A 11 10.39 8.38 -4.49
N LEU A 12 11.27 8.25 -3.49
CA LEU A 12 10.87 7.94 -2.12
C LEU A 12 10.04 9.06 -1.49
N ASP A 13 10.41 10.32 -1.72
CA ASP A 13 9.62 11.47 -1.26
C ASP A 13 8.24 11.47 -1.94
N TYR A 14 8.20 11.28 -3.26
CA TYR A 14 6.95 11.14 -4.01
C TYR A 14 6.06 10.01 -3.50
N PHE A 15 6.65 8.86 -3.18
CA PHE A 15 5.94 7.70 -2.65
C PHE A 15 5.28 7.97 -1.29
N GLY A 16 5.84 8.87 -0.48
CA GLY A 16 5.26 9.29 0.79
C GLY A 16 3.89 9.98 0.69
N TYR A 17 3.53 10.51 -0.49
CA TYR A 17 2.23 11.15 -0.72
C TYR A 17 1.11 10.16 -1.09
N PHE A 18 1.44 8.90 -1.38
CA PHE A 18 0.46 7.89 -1.77
C PHE A 18 0.03 7.01 -0.61
N ASN A 19 -1.20 6.49 -0.71
CA ASN A 19 -1.57 5.34 0.10
C ASN A 19 -0.65 4.16 -0.28
N ALA A 20 -0.12 3.48 0.72
CA ALA A 20 0.73 2.31 0.56
C ALA A 20 0.14 1.24 -0.36
N LEU A 21 -1.19 1.07 -0.36
CA LEU A 21 -1.89 0.15 -1.27
C LEU A 21 -1.79 0.59 -2.72
N ASP A 22 -2.12 1.85 -2.99
CA ASP A 22 -2.11 2.39 -4.34
C ASP A 22 -0.69 2.34 -4.91
N LEU A 23 0.30 2.60 -4.06
CA LEU A 23 1.71 2.47 -4.41
C LEU A 23 2.11 1.04 -4.78
N PHE A 24 1.70 0.08 -3.97
CA PHE A 24 1.98 -1.34 -4.23
C PHE A 24 1.31 -1.78 -5.53
N TYR A 25 0.01 -1.55 -5.70
CA TYR A 25 -0.69 -1.94 -6.93
C TYR A 25 -0.16 -1.23 -8.19
N ALA A 26 0.34 0.00 -8.05
CA ALA A 26 0.84 0.77 -9.18
C ALA A 26 2.28 0.42 -9.58
N TYR A 27 3.14 -0.01 -8.65
CA TYR A 27 4.58 -0.14 -8.91
C TYR A 27 5.16 -1.54 -8.65
N ASP A 28 4.41 -2.44 -8.02
CA ASP A 28 4.84 -3.81 -7.83
C ASP A 28 4.95 -4.56 -9.17
N GLY A 29 6.08 -5.23 -9.38
CA GLY A 29 6.38 -5.96 -10.61
C GLY A 29 6.79 -5.08 -11.82
N LEU A 30 6.83 -3.75 -11.67
CA LEU A 30 6.98 -2.85 -12.82
C LEU A 30 8.43 -2.75 -13.31
N ASN A 31 9.39 -2.65 -12.38
CA ASN A 31 10.81 -2.92 -12.66
C ASN A 31 11.57 -3.20 -11.36
N TYR A 32 12.75 -3.80 -11.47
CA TYR A 32 13.58 -4.20 -10.33
C TYR A 32 13.90 -3.04 -9.37
N ARG A 33 14.18 -1.86 -9.91
CA ARG A 33 14.53 -0.68 -9.10
C ARG A 33 13.35 -0.19 -8.28
N LEU A 34 12.18 0.00 -8.90
CA LEU A 34 10.97 0.44 -8.22
C LEU A 34 10.49 -0.60 -7.22
N ASN A 35 10.55 -1.89 -7.55
CA ASN A 35 10.27 -2.97 -6.61
C ASN A 35 11.13 -2.83 -5.35
N LYS A 36 12.44 -2.65 -5.50
CA LYS A 36 13.32 -2.51 -4.34
C LYS A 36 12.99 -1.27 -3.50
N LEU A 37 12.61 -0.15 -4.14
CA LEU A 37 12.24 1.08 -3.45
C LEU A 37 10.91 0.95 -2.68
N ILE A 38 9.88 0.32 -3.27
CA ILE A 38 8.62 0.13 -2.56
C ILE A 38 8.75 -0.89 -1.41
N ARG A 39 9.72 -1.82 -1.49
CA ARG A 39 9.99 -2.85 -0.46
C ARG A 39 10.73 -2.34 0.78
N ILE A 40 11.34 -1.15 0.72
CA ILE A 40 12.01 -0.54 1.89
C ILE A 40 11.12 0.46 2.62
N LEU A 41 9.97 0.83 2.04
CA LEU A 41 9.07 1.80 2.63
C LEU A 41 8.18 1.16 3.69
N PRO A 42 7.96 1.83 4.85
CA PRO A 42 6.94 1.42 5.79
C PRO A 42 5.56 1.63 5.16
N LEU A 43 4.74 0.59 5.15
CA LEU A 43 3.39 0.64 4.59
C LEU A 43 2.43 1.16 5.66
N HIS A 44 2.01 2.40 5.50
CA HIS A 44 0.91 3.00 6.23
C HIS A 44 -0.40 2.75 5.47
N LEU A 45 -1.12 1.71 5.88
CA LEU A 45 -2.36 1.30 5.25
C LEU A 45 -3.51 2.15 5.77
N ASN A 46 -4.18 2.89 4.89
CA ASN A 46 -5.39 3.61 5.22
C ASN A 46 -6.58 3.02 4.46
N PHE A 47 -7.45 2.30 5.18
CA PHE A 47 -8.69 1.74 4.65
C PHE A 47 -9.92 2.58 4.98
N GLN A 48 -9.75 3.83 5.44
CA GLN A 48 -10.87 4.68 5.84
C GLN A 48 -11.90 4.86 4.72
N TYR A 49 -11.44 4.94 3.47
CA TYR A 49 -12.27 5.07 2.28
C TYR A 49 -12.19 3.86 1.34
N ALA A 50 -11.55 2.78 1.78
CA ALA A 50 -11.43 1.58 0.98
C ALA A 50 -12.72 0.75 1.05
N ASN A 51 -13.16 0.24 -0.09
CA ASN A 51 -14.29 -0.69 -0.11
C ASN A 51 -13.86 -2.09 0.34
N LYS A 52 -14.83 -2.89 0.79
CA LYS A 52 -14.61 -4.27 1.24
C LYS A 52 -13.92 -5.17 0.20
N SER A 53 -14.16 -4.93 -1.09
CA SER A 53 -13.54 -5.70 -2.18
C SER A 53 -12.02 -5.48 -2.23
N LYS A 54 -11.57 -4.22 -2.23
CA LYS A 54 -10.15 -3.84 -2.26
C LYS A 54 -9.41 -4.39 -1.04
N PHE A 55 -10.03 -4.36 0.13
CA PHE A 55 -9.42 -4.96 1.31
C PHE A 55 -9.35 -6.48 1.23
N GLY A 56 -10.42 -7.15 0.79
CA GLY A 56 -10.40 -8.60 0.63
C GLY A 56 -9.37 -9.06 -0.41
N GLU A 57 -9.16 -8.28 -1.46
CA GLU A 57 -8.08 -8.46 -2.42
C GLU A 57 -6.71 -8.25 -1.77
N PHE A 58 -6.53 -7.15 -1.03
CA PHE A 58 -5.30 -6.88 -0.31
C PHE A 58 -4.96 -7.99 0.69
N CYS A 59 -5.90 -8.44 1.51
CA CYS A 59 -5.71 -9.55 2.44
C CYS A 59 -5.28 -10.84 1.73
N ARG A 60 -5.81 -11.12 0.54
CA ARG A 60 -5.39 -12.26 -0.29
C ARG A 60 -3.97 -12.10 -0.79
N THR A 61 -3.64 -10.95 -1.38
CA THR A 61 -2.27 -10.61 -1.79
C THR A 61 -1.29 -10.74 -0.63
N MET A 62 -1.74 -10.32 0.56
CA MET A 62 -0.92 -10.34 1.75
C MET A 62 -0.64 -11.72 2.30
N SER A 63 -1.63 -12.60 2.20
CA SER A 63 -1.48 -14.00 2.60
C SER A 63 -0.48 -14.75 1.71
N LEU A 64 -0.17 -14.21 0.53
CA LEU A 64 0.75 -14.81 -0.45
C LEU A 64 2.14 -14.14 -0.44
N ASN A 65 2.31 -13.01 0.26
CA ASN A 65 3.53 -12.20 0.22
C ASN A 65 3.96 -11.79 1.64
N GLU A 66 4.80 -12.63 2.25
CA GLU A 66 5.34 -12.38 3.61
C GLU A 66 6.25 -11.15 3.67
N GLU A 67 6.95 -10.80 2.58
CA GLU A 67 7.81 -9.62 2.54
C GLU A 67 6.97 -8.35 2.72
N LEU A 68 5.87 -8.25 1.98
CA LEU A 68 4.91 -7.16 2.10
C LEU A 68 4.34 -7.08 3.53
N LYS A 69 4.21 -8.23 4.22
CA LYS A 69 3.52 -8.31 5.51
C LYS A 69 4.38 -7.71 6.61
N ASN A 70 5.68 -7.93 6.47
CA ASN A 70 6.70 -7.36 7.34
C ASN A 70 6.89 -5.84 7.15
N GLN A 71 6.40 -5.27 6.04
CA GLN A 71 6.46 -3.83 5.81
C GLN A 71 5.30 -3.05 6.43
N ILE A 72 4.22 -3.72 6.88
CA ILE A 72 3.06 -3.05 7.46
C ILE A 72 3.46 -2.40 8.78
N TYR A 73 3.48 -1.07 8.80
CA TYR A 73 3.82 -0.31 9.99
C TYR A 73 2.58 0.13 10.77
N SER A 74 1.55 0.60 10.06
CA SER A 74 0.30 1.03 10.68
C SER A 74 -0.89 0.72 9.79
N LEU A 75 -2.02 0.47 10.43
CA LEU A 75 -3.29 0.20 9.78
C LEU A 75 -4.36 1.12 10.37
N HIS A 76 -4.97 1.94 9.51
CA HIS A 76 -6.06 2.83 9.85
C HIS A 76 -7.35 2.32 9.23
N LEU A 77 -8.34 2.06 10.07
CA LEU A 77 -9.69 1.64 9.67
C LEU A 77 -10.68 2.75 9.94
N SER A 78 -11.78 2.77 9.19
CA SER A 78 -12.89 3.64 9.50
C SER A 78 -13.82 3.00 10.53
N ASN A 79 -14.20 3.78 11.54
CA ASN A 79 -15.29 3.47 12.47
C ASN A 79 -16.62 4.13 12.06
N GLN A 80 -16.71 4.70 10.85
CA GLN A 80 -17.96 5.28 10.37
C GLN A 80 -18.93 4.15 10.02
N GLU A 81 -20.13 4.18 10.60
CA GLU A 81 -21.22 3.24 10.32
C GLU A 81 -21.78 3.46 8.91
N THR A 82 -21.01 3.11 7.89
CA THR A 82 -21.45 3.09 6.49
C THR A 82 -21.33 1.68 5.95
N ASP A 83 -22.36 1.22 5.23
CA ASP A 83 -22.57 -0.18 4.82
C ASP A 83 -21.44 -0.81 3.98
N PHE A 84 -20.45 -0.02 3.55
CA PHE A 84 -19.37 -0.44 2.66
C PHE A 84 -17.98 -0.55 3.33
N GLN A 85 -17.88 -0.25 4.63
CA GLN A 85 -16.61 -0.19 5.35
C GLN A 85 -16.35 -1.42 6.23
N ILE A 86 -15.10 -1.53 6.69
CA ILE A 86 -14.53 -2.72 7.32
C ILE A 86 -14.56 -2.53 8.81
N LYS A 87 -15.53 -3.17 9.47
CA LYS A 87 -15.64 -3.17 10.93
C LYS A 87 -14.57 -4.10 11.51
N LEU A 88 -13.82 -3.60 12.48
CA LEU A 88 -12.99 -4.42 13.35
C LEU A 88 -13.88 -4.83 14.53
N HIS A 89 -14.44 -6.04 14.48
CA HIS A 89 -15.12 -6.62 15.63
C HIS A 89 -14.06 -7.11 16.61
N ILE A 90 -13.81 -6.32 17.67
CA ILE A 90 -13.07 -6.73 18.87
C ILE A 90 -14.08 -7.22 19.90
#